data_AF-A0A497H1V0-F1
#
_entry.id   AF-A0A497H1V0-F1
#
_cell.length_a   1.000
_cell.length_b   1.000
_cell.length_c   1.000
_cell.angle_alpha   90.00
_cell.angle_beta   90.00
_cell.angle_gamma   90.00
#
_symmetry.space_group_name_H-M   'P 1'
#
loop_
_entity.id
_entity.type
_entity.pdbx_description
1 polymer ?
#
loop_
_entity_poly.entity_id
_entity_poly.type
_entity_poly.pdbx_seq_one_letter_code
_entity_poly.pdbx_strand_id
1 'polypeptide(L)'
;MLAVGIPSYRLPKDVLKREIDAVLDMGVELQLNTRVGKDISFEELQKEYDAIFVGVGAHECRKLGIEGEECRGSIPGVDFLREVNISPETVRARFQDKRVIVIGGGDVAIDAARCALRLGSREVTMVYRRSRKEMPARDEEIEAAEEEGVTIKFMAAPTRILEKNGAVAGIECVEMELGEPDESGRRRPIPKEGSEFILDGDIVVAAIGQYSDFSFLPEEIEKTKWGIVVDDATAATSVPGVFAGGDAVTGPSIAIDAVAWGRRAAHAIDAYLHGREVAFDPVERDINRAIVTQEDIELMKRNVVLSGIETAERKEISSISIEERIETFDEVEKGYDDRTAMEEAKRCLSCRECLGCGICGNECVQSAIDYDATETEIEVKAKEVVIDPEIYFTVDKHSFTPFEVEDMLELGLIMNWDGRKPTHVAVKNGSTRYIQDIQKRLEDMGITPSDDEADMVMNCSFNECEYYQKLRKHMR
;
A
#
# COMPACT_ATOMS: atom_id res chain seq x y z
N MET A 1 17.23 -5.21 5.54
CA MET A 1 16.48 -6.08 4.60
C MET A 1 16.67 -5.76 3.11
N LEU A 2 16.55 -4.53 2.61
CA LEU A 2 16.66 -4.22 1.16
C LEU A 2 17.89 -4.86 0.46
N ALA A 3 19.08 -4.76 1.05
CA ALA A 3 20.30 -5.28 0.45
C ALA A 3 20.38 -6.81 0.41
N VAL A 4 19.82 -7.50 1.42
CA VAL A 4 20.06 -8.93 1.67
C VAL A 4 18.82 -9.81 1.62
N GLY A 5 17.64 -9.24 1.73
CA GLY A 5 16.37 -9.95 1.71
C GLY A 5 15.69 -9.90 0.34
N ILE A 6 15.71 -8.74 -0.32
CA ILE A 6 15.08 -8.58 -1.65
C ILE A 6 16.06 -9.04 -2.74
N PRO A 7 15.70 -10.02 -3.58
CA PRO A 7 16.52 -10.48 -4.68
C PRO A 7 16.86 -9.37 -5.70
N SER A 8 18.02 -9.46 -6.35
CA SER A 8 18.45 -8.45 -7.32
C SER A 8 17.55 -8.33 -8.56
N TYR A 9 16.81 -9.38 -8.90
CA TYR A 9 15.86 -9.36 -10.02
C TYR A 9 14.63 -8.47 -9.75
N ARG A 10 14.40 -8.08 -8.48
CA ARG A 10 13.38 -7.09 -8.06
C ARG A 10 13.99 -5.76 -7.66
N LEU A 11 15.16 -5.79 -7.04
CA LEU A 11 15.87 -4.59 -6.58
C LEU A 11 17.36 -4.69 -6.95
N PRO A 12 17.76 -4.15 -8.12
CA PRO A 12 19.15 -4.17 -8.56
C PRO A 12 20.09 -3.56 -7.52
N LYS A 13 21.21 -4.24 -7.29
CA LYS A 13 22.15 -3.87 -6.21
C LYS A 13 22.88 -2.56 -6.48
N ASP A 14 23.07 -2.21 -7.75
CA ASP A 14 23.68 -0.94 -8.13
C ASP A 14 22.73 0.24 -7.92
N VAL A 15 21.43 0.06 -8.13
CA VAL A 15 20.40 1.07 -7.80
C VAL A 15 20.41 1.35 -6.30
N LEU A 16 20.31 0.31 -5.47
CA LEU A 16 20.37 0.45 -4.01
C LEU A 16 21.69 1.08 -3.57
N LYS A 17 22.80 0.70 -4.20
CA LYS A 17 24.11 1.29 -3.89
C LYS A 17 24.14 2.79 -4.17
N ARG A 18 23.56 3.27 -5.28
CA ARG A 18 23.50 4.71 -5.58
C ARG A 18 22.72 5.48 -4.51
N GLU A 19 21.64 4.90 -3.98
CA GLU A 19 20.87 5.51 -2.89
C GLU A 19 21.68 5.57 -1.59
N ILE A 20 22.42 4.50 -1.26
CA ILE A 20 23.33 4.49 -0.10
C ILE A 20 24.44 5.53 -0.27
N ASP A 21 25.10 5.55 -1.43
CA ASP A 21 26.19 6.48 -1.74
C ASP A 21 25.71 7.93 -1.60
N ALA A 22 24.50 8.25 -2.06
CA ALA A 22 23.91 9.59 -1.90
C ALA A 22 23.73 10.01 -0.43
N VAL A 23 23.43 9.07 0.48
CA VAL A 23 23.36 9.33 1.93
C VAL A 23 24.76 9.52 2.52
N LEU A 24 25.72 8.68 2.12
CA LEU A 24 27.11 8.81 2.58
C LEU A 24 27.74 10.14 2.14
N ASP A 25 27.44 10.60 0.93
CA ASP A 25 27.90 11.88 0.38
C ASP A 25 27.40 13.10 1.18
N MET A 26 26.34 12.95 2.00
CA MET A 26 25.87 13.98 2.93
C MET A 26 26.72 14.07 4.22
N GLY A 27 27.72 13.18 4.39
CA GLY A 27 28.62 13.15 5.54
C GLY A 27 28.27 12.10 6.59
N VAL A 28 27.44 11.12 6.26
CA VAL A 28 27.12 10.00 7.17
C VAL A 28 28.30 9.03 7.24
N GLU A 29 28.77 8.73 8.44
CA GLU A 29 29.79 7.71 8.67
C GLU A 29 29.15 6.32 8.79
N LEU A 30 29.64 5.36 8.00
CA LEU A 30 29.13 3.98 7.99
C LEU A 30 30.16 2.99 8.52
N GLN A 31 29.85 2.36 9.66
CA GLN A 31 30.64 1.28 10.23
C GLN A 31 29.97 -0.08 9.99
N LEU A 32 30.55 -0.89 9.11
CA LEU A 32 30.08 -2.24 8.81
C LEU A 32 30.74 -3.28 9.70
N ASN A 33 30.21 -4.51 9.70
CA ASN A 33 30.74 -5.65 10.46
C ASN A 33 30.83 -5.40 11.98
N THR A 34 29.97 -4.55 12.53
CA THR A 34 29.92 -4.21 13.96
C THR A 34 28.51 -4.50 14.48
N ARG A 35 28.35 -5.54 15.29
CA ARG A 35 27.06 -5.92 15.87
C ARG A 35 26.93 -5.38 17.29
N VAL A 36 25.96 -4.51 17.51
CA VAL A 36 25.59 -4.03 18.86
C VAL A 36 25.10 -5.21 19.72
N GLY A 37 25.56 -5.27 20.97
CA GLY A 37 25.36 -6.38 21.91
C GLY A 37 26.40 -7.50 21.81
N LYS A 38 27.29 -7.47 20.81
CA LYS A 38 28.39 -8.43 20.67
C LYS A 38 29.76 -7.76 20.56
N ASP A 39 29.89 -6.83 19.61
CA ASP A 39 31.15 -6.15 19.30
C ASP A 39 31.26 -4.79 20.03
N ILE A 40 30.12 -4.15 20.29
CA ILE A 40 29.97 -2.93 21.10
C ILE A 40 28.70 -3.05 21.97
N SER A 41 28.73 -2.58 23.21
CA SER A 41 27.55 -2.61 24.09
C SER A 41 26.60 -1.44 23.81
N PHE A 42 25.31 -1.60 24.10
CA PHE A 42 24.35 -0.50 23.96
C PHE A 42 24.64 0.64 24.96
N GLU A 43 25.11 0.29 26.16
CA GLU A 43 25.49 1.24 27.20
C GLU A 43 26.72 2.07 26.83
N GLU A 44 27.64 1.53 26.04
CA GLU A 44 28.77 2.28 25.48
C GLU A 44 28.26 3.35 24.51
N LEU A 45 27.36 2.98 23.59
CA LEU A 45 26.74 3.93 22.66
C LEU A 45 25.98 5.04 23.41
N GLN A 46 25.23 4.70 24.46
CA GLN A 46 24.50 5.68 25.27
C GLN A 46 25.39 6.68 26.01
N LYS A 47 26.65 6.32 26.28
CA LYS A 47 27.62 7.23 26.92
C LYS A 47 28.33 8.12 25.92
N GLU A 48 28.52 7.62 24.70
CA GLU A 48 29.30 8.29 23.66
C GLU A 48 28.44 9.25 22.80
N TYR A 49 27.16 8.93 22.61
CA TYR A 49 26.28 9.68 21.71
C TYR A 49 25.10 10.34 22.45
N ASP A 50 24.76 11.56 22.03
CA ASP A 50 23.65 12.34 22.61
C ASP A 50 22.26 11.80 22.22
N ALA A 51 22.16 11.08 21.10
CA ALA A 51 20.92 10.46 20.63
C ALA A 51 21.20 9.16 19.86
N ILE A 52 20.30 8.19 19.97
CA ILE A 52 20.39 6.87 19.31
C ILE A 52 19.09 6.56 18.58
N PHE A 53 19.17 6.12 17.33
CA PHE A 53 18.05 5.57 16.58
C PHE A 53 18.21 4.05 16.38
N VAL A 54 17.23 3.27 16.81
CA VAL A 54 17.20 1.81 16.69
C VAL A 54 16.39 1.40 15.46
N GLY A 55 17.11 1.15 14.35
CA GLY A 55 16.55 0.70 13.06
C GLY A 55 16.98 -0.71 12.66
N VAL A 56 17.04 -1.66 13.61
CA VAL A 56 17.67 -2.98 13.40
C VAL A 56 16.93 -3.93 12.46
N GLY A 57 15.65 -3.65 12.17
CA GLY A 57 14.83 -4.46 11.28
C GLY A 57 14.50 -5.87 11.80
N ALA A 58 13.71 -6.62 11.04
CA ALA A 58 13.30 -7.98 11.39
C ALA A 58 14.13 -9.04 10.64
N HIS A 59 15.32 -9.35 11.16
CA HIS A 59 16.31 -10.21 10.50
C HIS A 59 16.23 -11.69 10.87
N GLU A 60 15.41 -12.07 11.86
CA GLU A 60 15.31 -13.44 12.39
C GLU A 60 14.08 -14.17 11.82
N CYS A 61 14.19 -15.50 11.64
CA CYS A 61 13.10 -16.34 11.15
C CYS A 61 12.31 -17.02 12.26
N ARG A 62 10.98 -17.09 12.10
CA ARG A 62 10.17 -17.97 12.94
C ARG A 62 10.39 -19.43 12.57
N LYS A 63 10.52 -20.27 13.60
CA LYS A 63 10.61 -21.73 13.47
C LYS A 63 9.24 -22.35 13.18
N LEU A 64 9.22 -23.38 12.33
CA LEU A 64 8.07 -24.23 12.04
C LEU A 64 7.58 -24.94 13.30
N GLY A 65 8.49 -25.33 14.21
CA GLY A 65 8.17 -26.00 15.45
C GLY A 65 7.73 -27.45 15.24
N ILE A 66 8.26 -28.11 14.22
CA ILE A 66 7.93 -29.49 13.83
C ILE A 66 9.14 -30.41 13.96
N GLU A 67 8.89 -31.72 14.06
CA GLU A 67 9.96 -32.72 14.07
C GLU A 67 10.77 -32.66 12.75
N GLY A 68 12.09 -32.84 12.85
CA GLY A 68 13.02 -32.84 11.72
C GLY A 68 13.41 -31.44 11.22
N GLU A 69 12.97 -30.35 11.86
CA GLU A 69 13.31 -28.98 11.47
C GLU A 69 14.81 -28.65 11.44
N GLU A 70 15.61 -29.34 12.25
CA GLU A 70 17.07 -29.14 12.33
C GLU A 70 17.87 -30.03 11.35
N CYS A 71 17.19 -30.75 10.44
CA CYS A 71 17.85 -31.61 9.45
C CYS A 71 18.66 -30.80 8.44
N ARG A 72 19.75 -31.39 7.91
CA ARG A 72 20.50 -30.78 6.81
C ARG A 72 19.61 -30.63 5.57
N GLY A 73 19.48 -29.40 5.08
CA GLY A 73 18.58 -29.07 3.97
C GLY A 73 17.28 -28.41 4.42
N SER A 74 17.00 -28.34 5.72
CA SER A 74 16.02 -27.42 6.29
C SER A 74 16.70 -26.07 6.53
N ILE A 75 16.23 -25.01 5.86
CA ILE A 75 16.90 -23.71 5.83
C ILE A 75 15.88 -22.61 6.15
N PRO A 76 16.21 -21.66 7.05
CA PRO A 76 15.38 -20.47 7.25
C PRO A 76 15.32 -19.58 5.99
N GLY A 77 14.14 -19.06 5.65
CA GLY A 77 13.92 -18.32 4.41
C GLY A 77 14.74 -17.02 4.30
N VAL A 78 14.87 -16.26 5.39
CA VAL A 78 15.68 -15.03 5.40
C VAL A 78 17.16 -15.34 5.23
N ASP A 79 17.65 -16.41 5.85
CA ASP A 79 19.04 -16.83 5.72
C ASP A 79 19.34 -17.30 4.30
N PHE A 80 18.43 -18.07 3.70
CA PHE A 80 18.53 -18.47 2.30
C PHE A 80 18.61 -17.24 1.37
N LEU A 81 17.67 -16.30 1.48
CA LEU A 81 17.67 -15.08 0.65
C LEU A 81 18.92 -14.23 0.89
N ARG A 82 19.39 -14.14 2.14
CA ARG A 82 20.63 -13.45 2.49
C ARG A 82 21.83 -14.06 1.81
N GLU A 83 21.97 -15.39 1.85
CA GLU A 83 23.06 -16.09 1.15
C GLU A 83 22.97 -15.88 -0.37
N VAL A 84 21.77 -15.96 -0.95
CA VAL A 84 21.56 -15.72 -2.40
C VAL A 84 21.97 -14.32 -2.80
N ASN A 85 21.62 -13.31 -2.02
CA ASN A 85 21.95 -11.91 -2.32
C ASN A 85 23.44 -11.58 -2.13
N ILE A 86 24.16 -12.33 -1.30
CA ILE A 86 25.59 -12.10 -1.02
C ILE A 86 26.47 -12.93 -1.97
N SER A 87 26.10 -14.18 -2.25
CA SER A 87 26.95 -15.13 -2.98
C SER A 87 26.10 -16.18 -3.72
N PRO A 88 25.35 -15.78 -4.77
CA PRO A 88 24.42 -16.66 -5.45
C PRO A 88 25.09 -17.91 -6.03
N GLU A 89 26.34 -17.80 -6.52
CA GLU A 89 27.08 -18.94 -7.08
C GLU A 89 27.38 -20.05 -6.05
N THR A 90 27.67 -19.66 -4.81
CA THR A 90 27.91 -20.62 -3.71
C THR A 90 26.63 -21.37 -3.37
N VAL A 91 25.49 -20.67 -3.42
CA VAL A 91 24.18 -21.27 -3.14
C VAL A 91 23.72 -22.14 -4.31
N ARG A 92 24.01 -21.77 -5.55
CA ARG A 92 23.62 -22.50 -6.77
C ARG A 92 24.01 -23.98 -6.70
N ALA A 93 25.23 -24.29 -6.29
CA ALA A 93 25.70 -25.66 -6.16
C ALA A 93 24.87 -26.52 -5.16
N ARG A 94 24.22 -25.90 -4.16
CA ARG A 94 23.35 -26.60 -3.20
C ARG A 94 21.98 -26.92 -3.77
N PHE A 95 21.47 -26.07 -4.67
CA PHE A 95 20.09 -26.10 -5.18
C PHE A 95 19.98 -26.72 -6.58
N GLN A 96 21.07 -26.79 -7.34
CA GLN A 96 21.12 -27.40 -8.66
C GLN A 96 20.51 -28.81 -8.67
N ASP A 97 19.56 -29.04 -9.58
CA ASP A 97 18.82 -30.29 -9.80
C ASP A 97 18.08 -30.83 -8.56
N LYS A 98 17.82 -29.98 -7.55
CA LYS A 98 17.08 -30.36 -6.33
C LYS A 98 15.58 -30.13 -6.46
N ARG A 99 14.80 -30.90 -5.70
CA ARG A 99 13.40 -30.60 -5.40
C ARG A 99 13.33 -29.76 -4.13
N VAL A 100 12.79 -28.56 -4.23
CA VAL A 100 12.73 -27.60 -3.13
C VAL A 100 11.30 -27.41 -2.69
N ILE A 101 11.06 -27.48 -1.38
CA ILE A 101 9.77 -27.23 -0.77
C ILE A 101 9.85 -25.94 0.04
N VAL A 102 9.07 -24.92 -0.32
CA VAL A 102 9.04 -23.63 0.39
C VAL A 102 7.77 -23.56 1.22
N ILE A 103 7.90 -23.35 2.53
CA ILE A 103 6.75 -23.24 3.44
C ILE A 103 6.44 -21.77 3.70
N GLY A 104 5.27 -21.30 3.27
CA GLY A 104 4.83 -19.93 3.47
C GLY A 104 4.03 -19.39 2.29
N GLY A 105 3.51 -18.16 2.45
CA GLY A 105 2.77 -17.48 1.38
C GLY A 105 2.91 -15.96 1.35
N GLY A 106 3.84 -15.40 2.12
CA GLY A 106 4.19 -13.98 2.00
C GLY A 106 5.33 -13.75 1.00
N ASP A 107 5.74 -12.50 0.84
CA ASP A 107 6.77 -12.11 -0.14
C ASP A 107 8.08 -12.89 0.00
N VAL A 108 8.53 -13.16 1.24
CA VAL A 108 9.73 -13.98 1.50
C VAL A 108 9.60 -15.39 0.91
N ALA A 109 8.41 -15.98 0.95
CA ALA A 109 8.17 -17.32 0.42
C ALA A 109 8.16 -17.31 -1.12
N ILE A 110 7.56 -16.29 -1.73
CA ILE A 110 7.59 -16.09 -3.19
C ILE A 110 9.03 -15.87 -3.67
N ASP A 111 9.75 -14.94 -3.06
CA ASP A 111 11.14 -14.64 -3.42
C ASP A 111 12.03 -15.88 -3.23
N ALA A 112 11.82 -16.65 -2.16
CA ALA A 112 12.57 -17.88 -1.95
C ALA A 112 12.27 -18.93 -3.04
N ALA A 113 11.02 -19.10 -3.43
CA ALA A 113 10.64 -20.06 -4.48
C ALA A 113 11.23 -19.66 -5.84
N ARG A 114 11.10 -18.38 -6.21
CA ARG A 114 11.62 -17.82 -7.47
C ARG A 114 13.15 -17.81 -7.52
N CYS A 115 13.82 -17.57 -6.38
CA CYS A 115 15.27 -17.73 -6.27
C CYS A 115 15.70 -19.19 -6.42
N ALA A 116 14.98 -20.14 -5.82
CA ALA A 116 15.30 -21.56 -5.94
C ALA A 116 15.28 -22.03 -7.40
N LEU A 117 14.32 -21.57 -8.20
CA LEU A 117 14.29 -21.82 -9.66
C LEU A 117 15.53 -21.24 -10.35
N ARG A 118 15.87 -19.98 -10.08
CA ARG A 118 17.07 -19.28 -10.62
C ARG A 118 18.41 -19.93 -10.27
N LEU A 119 18.42 -20.73 -9.21
CA LEU A 119 19.57 -21.52 -8.78
C LEU A 119 19.62 -22.92 -9.45
N GLY A 120 18.74 -23.20 -10.40
CA GLY A 120 18.70 -24.45 -11.16
C GLY A 120 17.99 -25.59 -10.45
N SER A 121 17.07 -25.30 -9.52
CA SER A 121 16.25 -26.35 -8.89
C SER A 121 15.37 -27.02 -9.95
N ARG A 122 15.28 -28.35 -9.90
CA ARG A 122 14.48 -29.14 -10.85
C ARG A 122 12.98 -28.92 -10.68
N GLU A 123 12.56 -28.72 -9.43
CA GLU A 123 11.16 -28.56 -9.07
C GLU A 123 11.08 -27.72 -7.80
N VAL A 124 10.14 -26.76 -7.78
CA VAL A 124 9.89 -25.93 -6.61
C VAL A 124 8.41 -25.98 -6.28
N THR A 125 8.10 -26.47 -5.09
CA THR A 125 6.73 -26.52 -4.55
C THR A 125 6.61 -25.59 -3.35
N MET A 126 5.69 -24.63 -3.42
CA MET A 126 5.26 -23.87 -2.25
C MET A 126 4.14 -24.59 -1.52
N VAL A 127 4.16 -24.59 -0.19
CA VAL A 127 3.10 -25.14 0.66
C VAL A 127 2.51 -24.00 1.48
N TYR A 128 1.21 -23.76 1.28
CA TYR A 128 0.49 -22.70 1.98
C TYR A 128 -0.76 -23.24 2.67
N ARG A 129 -0.90 -22.92 3.95
CA ARG A 129 -1.95 -23.46 4.84
C ARG A 129 -3.35 -22.89 4.63
N ARG A 130 -3.52 -21.91 3.73
CA ARG A 130 -4.82 -21.28 3.40
C ARG A 130 -5.03 -21.28 1.88
N SER A 131 -6.14 -20.69 1.42
CA SER A 131 -6.40 -20.53 -0.01
C SER A 131 -5.63 -19.34 -0.58
N ARG A 132 -5.62 -19.23 -1.92
CA ARG A 132 -5.03 -18.09 -2.65
C ARG A 132 -5.54 -16.75 -2.12
N LYS A 133 -6.85 -16.64 -1.83
CA LYS A 133 -7.48 -15.40 -1.35
C LYS A 133 -6.90 -14.88 -0.03
N GLU A 134 -6.40 -15.76 0.83
CA GLU A 134 -5.79 -15.35 2.11
C GLU A 134 -4.27 -15.26 2.03
N MET A 135 -3.66 -15.42 0.85
CA MET A 135 -2.21 -15.33 0.67
C MET A 135 -1.75 -13.88 0.89
N PRO A 136 -0.75 -13.61 1.75
CA PRO A 136 -0.29 -12.24 2.00
C PRO A 136 0.47 -11.60 0.84
N ALA A 137 1.11 -12.40 -0.01
CA ALA A 137 1.80 -11.89 -1.20
C ALA A 137 0.81 -11.27 -2.18
N ARG A 138 1.29 -10.29 -2.96
CA ARG A 138 0.49 -9.64 -4.00
C ARG A 138 0.14 -10.63 -5.12
N ASP A 139 -1.04 -10.49 -5.71
CA ASP A 139 -1.51 -11.41 -6.76
C ASP A 139 -0.56 -11.46 -7.95
N GLU A 140 0.04 -10.33 -8.35
CA GLU A 140 0.99 -10.28 -9.47
C GLU A 140 2.27 -11.08 -9.17
N GLU A 141 2.70 -11.13 -7.91
CA GLU A 141 3.89 -11.91 -7.49
C GLU A 141 3.58 -13.41 -7.42
N ILE A 142 2.34 -13.76 -7.07
CA ILE A 142 1.86 -15.16 -7.10
C ILE A 142 1.79 -15.65 -8.53
N GLU A 143 1.19 -14.87 -9.44
CA GLU A 143 1.09 -15.18 -10.87
C GLU A 143 2.47 -15.32 -11.51
N ALA A 144 3.39 -14.39 -11.24
CA ALA A 144 4.75 -14.47 -11.76
C ALA A 144 5.49 -15.73 -11.28
N ALA A 145 5.27 -16.18 -10.05
CA ALA A 145 5.84 -17.43 -9.54
C ALA A 145 5.27 -18.66 -10.26
N GLU A 146 3.95 -18.70 -10.46
CA GLU A 146 3.28 -19.78 -11.20
C GLU A 146 3.73 -19.84 -12.68
N GLU A 147 3.87 -18.68 -13.33
CA GLU A 147 4.39 -18.55 -14.71
C GLU A 147 5.83 -19.07 -14.85
N GLU A 148 6.67 -18.82 -13.84
CA GLU A 148 8.05 -19.33 -13.78
C GLU A 148 8.11 -20.86 -13.50
N GLY A 149 6.98 -21.48 -13.18
CA GLY A 149 6.87 -22.93 -12.94
C GLY A 149 6.86 -23.35 -11.47
N VAL A 150 6.69 -22.41 -10.53
CA VAL A 150 6.48 -22.75 -9.12
C VAL A 150 5.11 -23.39 -8.95
N THR A 151 5.07 -24.58 -8.35
CA THR A 151 3.81 -25.24 -7.99
C THR A 151 3.36 -24.78 -6.60
N ILE A 152 2.16 -24.19 -6.48
CA ILE A 152 1.63 -23.77 -5.17
C ILE A 152 0.58 -24.77 -4.67
N LYS A 153 0.92 -25.49 -3.60
CA LYS A 153 0.00 -26.37 -2.88
C LYS A 153 -0.71 -25.60 -1.77
N PHE A 154 -1.88 -25.09 -2.10
CA PHE A 154 -2.81 -24.48 -1.14
C PHE A 154 -3.40 -25.51 -0.17
N MET A 155 -3.98 -24.99 0.91
CA MET A 155 -4.70 -25.79 1.90
C MET A 155 -3.87 -26.96 2.45
N ALA A 156 -2.59 -26.71 2.70
CA ALA A 156 -1.66 -27.71 3.23
C ALA A 156 -0.73 -27.10 4.28
N ALA A 157 -0.51 -27.81 5.38
CA ALA A 157 0.44 -27.41 6.42
C ALA A 157 1.42 -28.56 6.73
N PRO A 158 2.70 -28.27 6.98
CA PRO A 158 3.66 -29.30 7.34
C PRO A 158 3.44 -29.81 8.77
N THR A 159 3.59 -31.11 8.97
CA THR A 159 3.51 -31.79 10.28
C THR A 159 4.88 -32.28 10.75
N ARG A 160 5.74 -32.71 9.83
CA ARG A 160 7.09 -33.21 10.11
C ARG A 160 7.96 -33.22 8.86
N ILE A 161 9.25 -32.94 9.02
CA ILE A 161 10.26 -33.13 7.96
C ILE A 161 10.77 -34.58 8.00
N LEU A 162 10.74 -35.26 6.85
CA LEU A 162 11.23 -36.62 6.72
C LEU A 162 12.75 -36.58 6.49
N GLU A 163 13.48 -37.37 7.27
CA GLU A 163 14.93 -37.41 7.24
C GLU A 163 15.46 -38.74 6.66
N LYS A 164 16.50 -38.66 5.84
CA LYS A 164 17.34 -39.80 5.44
C LYS A 164 18.82 -39.43 5.57
N ASN A 165 19.55 -40.14 6.44
CA ASN A 165 20.98 -39.92 6.70
C ASN A 165 21.33 -38.48 7.14
N GLY A 166 20.58 -37.89 8.07
CA GLY A 166 20.82 -36.52 8.55
C GLY A 166 20.32 -35.42 7.62
N ALA A 167 19.67 -35.75 6.51
CA ALA A 167 19.25 -34.78 5.50
C ALA A 167 17.77 -34.93 5.12
N VAL A 168 17.18 -33.82 4.67
CA VAL A 168 15.81 -33.79 4.15
C VAL A 168 15.64 -34.81 3.02
N ALA A 169 14.57 -35.60 3.12
CA ALA A 169 14.10 -36.52 2.09
C ALA A 169 12.66 -36.22 1.63
N GLY A 170 11.96 -35.34 2.35
CA GLY A 170 10.62 -34.88 2.05
C GLY A 170 9.99 -34.21 3.26
N ILE A 171 8.72 -33.87 3.14
CA ILE A 171 7.92 -33.32 4.24
C ILE A 171 6.57 -34.03 4.27
N GLU A 172 6.14 -34.38 5.47
CA GLU A 172 4.78 -34.80 5.75
C GLU A 172 3.92 -33.55 5.95
N CYS A 173 2.78 -33.53 5.29
CA CYS A 173 1.79 -32.45 5.37
C CYS A 173 0.42 -33.03 5.67
N VAL A 174 -0.47 -32.17 6.16
CA VAL A 174 -1.89 -32.44 6.34
C VAL A 174 -2.70 -31.46 5.50
N GLU A 175 -3.83 -31.91 4.95
CA GLU A 175 -4.77 -30.98 4.29
C GLU A 175 -5.40 -30.07 5.35
N MET A 176 -5.66 -28.83 4.96
CA MET A 176 -6.29 -27.81 5.78
C MET A 176 -7.70 -27.53 5.25
N GLU A 177 -8.59 -27.09 6.13
CA GLU A 177 -9.85 -26.44 5.78
C GLU A 177 -9.91 -25.03 6.40
N LEU A 178 -10.71 -24.15 5.81
CA LEU A 178 -10.87 -22.79 6.32
C LEU A 178 -11.98 -22.76 7.39
N GLY A 179 -11.63 -22.37 8.59
CA GLY A 179 -12.56 -22.04 9.67
C GLY A 179 -13.03 -20.59 9.64
N GLU A 180 -13.42 -20.08 10.80
CA GLU A 180 -13.82 -18.70 10.98
C GLU A 180 -12.65 -17.71 10.79
N PRO A 181 -12.91 -16.46 10.36
CA PRO A 181 -11.92 -15.39 10.32
C PRO A 181 -11.19 -15.17 11.66
N ASP A 182 -9.90 -14.86 11.59
CA ASP A 182 -9.09 -14.35 12.71
C ASP A 182 -9.25 -12.83 12.88
N GLU A 183 -8.56 -12.24 13.86
CA GLU A 183 -8.59 -10.79 14.15
C GLU A 183 -8.13 -9.92 12.96
N SER A 184 -7.36 -10.49 12.02
CA SER A 184 -6.95 -9.81 10.79
C SER A 184 -7.97 -9.99 9.65
N GLY A 185 -9.12 -10.61 9.91
CA GLY A 185 -10.14 -10.94 8.90
C GLY A 185 -9.80 -12.17 8.05
N ARG A 186 -8.65 -12.81 8.25
CA ARG A 186 -8.22 -13.99 7.46
C ARG A 186 -8.76 -15.26 8.07
N ARG A 187 -9.30 -16.17 7.26
CA ARG A 187 -9.85 -17.44 7.75
C ARG A 187 -8.78 -18.30 8.43
N ARG A 188 -9.11 -18.85 9.60
CA ARG A 188 -8.20 -19.73 10.35
C ARG A 188 -8.03 -21.07 9.63
N PRO A 189 -6.80 -21.58 9.48
CA PRO A 189 -6.59 -22.89 8.90
C PRO A 189 -6.79 -23.98 9.97
N ILE A 190 -7.61 -24.98 9.68
CA ILE A 190 -7.93 -26.11 10.57
C ILE A 190 -7.44 -27.40 9.92
N PRO A 191 -6.63 -28.24 10.59
CA PRO A 191 -6.19 -29.52 10.04
C PRO A 191 -7.37 -30.48 9.81
N LYS A 192 -7.38 -31.14 8.66
CA LYS A 192 -8.31 -32.22 8.36
C LYS A 192 -7.68 -33.55 8.77
N GLU A 193 -8.11 -34.11 9.89
CA GLU A 193 -7.55 -35.36 10.44
C GLU A 193 -7.63 -36.51 9.42
N GLY A 194 -6.57 -37.33 9.32
CA GLY A 194 -6.53 -38.48 8.42
C GLY A 194 -6.27 -38.14 6.95
N SER A 195 -5.89 -36.90 6.65
CA SER A 195 -5.55 -36.42 5.30
C SER A 195 -4.04 -36.26 5.08
N GLU A 196 -3.22 -36.94 5.88
CA GLU A 196 -1.77 -36.82 5.82
C GLU A 196 -1.22 -37.35 4.49
N PHE A 197 -0.28 -36.61 3.90
CA PHE A 197 0.39 -36.98 2.66
C PHE A 197 1.86 -36.52 2.71
N ILE A 198 2.66 -37.09 1.81
CA ILE A 198 4.10 -36.81 1.73
C ILE A 198 4.39 -36.06 0.43
N LEU A 199 5.18 -35.00 0.53
CA LEU A 199 5.86 -34.37 -0.60
C LEU A 199 7.33 -34.72 -0.54
N ASP A 200 7.84 -35.38 -1.58
CA ASP A 200 9.27 -35.65 -1.68
C ASP A 200 10.05 -34.36 -1.96
N GLY A 201 11.17 -34.18 -1.27
CA GLY A 201 11.98 -32.97 -1.40
C GLY A 201 13.39 -33.20 -0.89
N ASP A 202 14.36 -32.45 -1.43
CA ASP A 202 15.75 -32.50 -1.03
C ASP A 202 16.12 -31.31 -0.11
N ILE A 203 15.35 -30.22 -0.19
CA ILE A 203 15.52 -28.99 0.57
C ILE A 203 14.14 -28.49 1.02
N VAL A 204 14.05 -28.03 2.27
CA VAL A 204 12.90 -27.30 2.82
C VAL A 204 13.34 -25.89 3.17
N VAL A 205 12.63 -24.88 2.70
CA VAL A 205 12.85 -23.47 3.05
C VAL A 205 11.68 -22.96 3.89
N ALA A 206 11.93 -22.59 5.14
CA ALA A 206 10.92 -22.12 6.08
C ALA A 206 10.76 -20.59 6.01
N ALA A 207 9.66 -20.11 5.42
CA ALA A 207 9.37 -18.69 5.21
C ALA A 207 8.01 -18.29 5.85
N ILE A 208 7.84 -18.63 7.13
CA ILE A 208 6.56 -18.47 7.86
C ILE A 208 6.47 -17.20 8.73
N GLY A 209 7.44 -16.30 8.62
CA GLY A 209 7.44 -15.01 9.30
C GLY A 209 8.82 -14.61 9.83
N GLN A 210 8.96 -13.33 10.13
CA GLN A 210 10.19 -12.73 10.62
C GLN A 210 9.95 -12.03 11.97
N TYR A 211 11.02 -11.79 12.71
CA TYR A 211 11.00 -10.96 13.92
C TYR A 211 12.35 -10.27 14.13
N SER A 212 12.36 -9.30 15.03
CA SER A 212 13.53 -8.49 15.37
C SER A 212 14.21 -9.04 16.63
N ASP A 213 15.54 -9.07 16.64
CA ASP A 213 16.34 -9.41 17.82
C ASP A 213 16.54 -8.14 18.67
N PHE A 214 16.04 -8.17 19.91
CA PHE A 214 16.14 -7.07 20.88
C PHE A 214 16.99 -7.42 22.11
N SER A 215 17.76 -8.51 22.04
CA SER A 215 18.57 -9.00 23.16
C SER A 215 19.68 -8.05 23.61
N PHE A 216 20.10 -7.14 22.73
CA PHE A 216 21.12 -6.13 23.01
C PHE A 216 20.57 -4.85 23.66
N LEU A 217 19.24 -4.68 23.70
CA LEU A 217 18.60 -3.48 24.22
C LEU A 217 18.38 -3.59 25.74
N PRO A 218 18.55 -2.48 26.49
CA PRO A 218 18.27 -2.43 27.92
C PRO A 218 16.82 -2.82 28.26
N GLU A 219 16.58 -3.21 29.51
CA GLU A 219 15.25 -3.63 29.99
C GLU A 219 14.27 -2.44 30.08
N GLU A 220 14.80 -1.23 30.26
CA GLU A 220 14.05 0.02 30.36
C GLU A 220 13.36 0.41 29.05
N ILE A 221 13.83 -0.12 27.91
CA ILE A 221 13.13 0.05 26.62
C ILE A 221 11.94 -0.90 26.59
N GLU A 222 10.74 -0.32 26.64
CA GLU A 222 9.49 -1.08 26.59
C GLU A 222 9.34 -1.79 25.24
N LYS A 223 8.93 -3.06 25.29
CA LYS A 223 8.81 -3.95 24.13
C LYS A 223 7.45 -4.66 24.18
N THR A 224 6.83 -4.83 23.03
CA THR A 224 5.68 -5.74 22.86
C THR A 224 6.14 -7.06 22.24
N LYS A 225 5.19 -7.97 22.00
CA LYS A 225 5.43 -9.19 21.21
C LYS A 225 5.78 -8.92 19.73
N TRP A 226 5.60 -7.68 19.26
CA TRP A 226 5.74 -7.29 17.85
C TRP A 226 6.95 -6.39 17.60
N GLY A 227 7.30 -5.52 18.55
CA GLY A 227 8.33 -4.50 18.37
C GLY A 227 8.53 -3.63 19.61
N ILE A 228 9.44 -2.67 19.50
CA ILE A 228 9.71 -1.62 20.50
C ILE A 228 8.51 -0.69 20.60
N VAL A 229 8.12 -0.33 21.82
CA VAL A 229 7.08 0.68 22.05
C VAL A 229 7.67 2.06 21.86
N VAL A 230 7.01 2.87 21.04
CA VAL A 230 7.39 4.26 20.78
C VAL A 230 6.18 5.18 20.84
N ASP A 231 6.43 6.46 21.02
CA ASP A 231 5.46 7.50 20.71
C ASP A 231 5.30 7.62 19.18
N ASP A 232 4.07 7.42 18.68
CA ASP A 232 3.81 7.32 17.23
C ASP A 232 4.14 8.62 16.47
N ALA A 233 4.10 9.78 17.14
CA ALA A 233 4.40 11.05 16.54
C ALA A 233 5.92 11.29 16.48
N THR A 234 6.65 10.96 17.53
CA THR A 234 8.08 11.33 17.68
C THR A 234 9.05 10.18 17.48
N ALA A 235 8.57 8.94 17.40
CA ALA A 235 9.39 7.73 17.40
C ALA A 235 10.25 7.54 18.67
N ALA A 236 10.01 8.34 19.72
CA ALA A 236 10.73 8.27 20.99
C ALA A 236 10.34 7.01 21.77
N THR A 237 11.33 6.34 22.37
CA THR A 237 11.10 5.19 23.26
C THR A 237 10.84 5.64 24.70
N SER A 238 10.65 4.68 25.62
CA SER A 238 10.60 4.94 27.07
C SER A 238 11.93 5.46 27.66
N VAL A 239 13.04 5.40 26.92
CA VAL A 239 14.36 5.88 27.36
C VAL A 239 14.69 7.22 26.67
N PRO A 240 14.93 8.31 27.43
CA PRO A 240 15.30 9.60 26.85
C PRO A 240 16.54 9.52 25.95
N GLY A 241 16.49 10.19 24.80
CA GLY A 241 17.56 10.17 23.80
C GLY A 241 17.59 8.91 22.93
N VAL A 242 16.70 7.93 23.16
CA VAL A 242 16.59 6.73 22.34
C VAL A 242 15.28 6.73 21.56
N PHE A 243 15.39 6.56 20.24
CA PHE A 243 14.31 6.53 19.27
C PHE A 243 14.35 5.19 18.52
N ALA A 244 13.23 4.76 17.93
CA ALA A 244 13.18 3.51 17.15
C ALA A 244 12.21 3.62 15.97
N GLY A 245 12.43 2.84 14.91
CA GLY A 245 11.58 2.90 13.72
C GLY A 245 11.73 1.72 12.77
N GLY A 246 10.85 1.68 11.76
CA GLY A 246 10.77 0.59 10.79
C GLY A 246 10.33 -0.72 11.44
N ASP A 247 10.81 -1.86 10.91
CA ASP A 247 10.37 -3.18 11.41
C ASP A 247 10.73 -3.44 12.89
N ALA A 248 11.63 -2.64 13.48
CA ALA A 248 11.90 -2.70 14.92
C ALA A 248 10.68 -2.25 15.76
N VAL A 249 9.77 -1.45 15.19
CA VAL A 249 8.54 -0.97 15.83
C VAL A 249 7.32 -1.73 15.31
N THR A 250 7.17 -1.81 13.99
CA THR A 250 5.96 -2.37 13.34
C THR A 250 5.97 -3.90 13.23
N GLY A 251 7.13 -4.53 13.39
CA GLY A 251 7.38 -5.82 12.75
C GLY A 251 7.53 -5.68 11.23
N PRO A 252 7.72 -6.79 10.50
CA PRO A 252 8.01 -6.76 9.06
C PRO A 252 6.91 -6.02 8.28
N SER A 253 7.26 -4.91 7.62
CA SER A 253 6.35 -4.13 6.77
C SER A 253 6.99 -3.80 5.41
N ILE A 254 6.34 -2.91 4.65
CA ILE A 254 6.85 -2.38 3.39
C ILE A 254 7.97 -1.36 3.61
N ALA A 255 8.91 -1.29 2.67
CA ALA A 255 10.10 -0.42 2.80
C ALA A 255 9.76 1.07 3.00
N ILE A 256 8.68 1.55 2.37
CA ILE A 256 8.25 2.96 2.50
C ILE A 256 7.81 3.32 3.91
N ASP A 257 7.24 2.37 4.67
CA ASP A 257 6.89 2.60 6.08
C ASP A 257 8.14 2.80 6.93
N ALA A 258 9.20 2.01 6.67
CA ALA A 258 10.48 2.16 7.34
C ALA A 258 11.14 3.52 7.04
N VAL A 259 11.05 3.99 5.79
CA VAL A 259 11.51 5.33 5.40
C VAL A 259 10.71 6.42 6.12
N ALA A 260 9.39 6.27 6.22
CA ALA A 260 8.53 7.21 6.94
C ALA A 260 8.90 7.30 8.43
N TRP A 261 9.16 6.16 9.09
CA TRP A 261 9.67 6.14 10.46
C TRP A 261 11.03 6.82 10.61
N GLY A 262 11.95 6.58 9.68
CA GLY A 262 13.26 7.25 9.68
C GLY A 262 13.15 8.77 9.56
N ARG A 263 12.28 9.26 8.67
CA ARG A 263 12.01 10.69 8.52
C ARG A 263 11.44 11.30 9.81
N ARG A 264 10.43 10.65 10.40
CA ARG A 264 9.81 11.08 11.66
C ARG A 264 10.83 11.18 12.80
N ALA A 265 11.62 10.12 12.97
CA ALA A 265 12.66 10.08 13.99
C ALA A 265 13.73 11.17 13.77
N ALA A 266 14.11 11.47 12.52
CA ALA A 266 15.08 12.52 12.23
C ALA A 266 14.60 13.91 12.71
N HIS A 267 13.33 14.26 12.47
CA HIS A 267 12.74 15.51 12.98
C HIS A 267 12.71 15.56 14.52
N ALA A 268 12.36 14.44 15.15
CA ALA A 268 12.30 14.36 16.61
C ALA A 268 13.69 14.40 17.27
N ILE A 269 14.68 13.74 16.68
CA ILE A 269 16.08 13.77 17.14
C ILE A 269 16.65 15.17 16.99
N ASP A 270 16.43 15.85 15.86
CA ASP A 270 16.87 17.24 15.67
C ASP A 270 16.28 18.18 16.73
N ALA A 271 14.98 18.06 17.01
CA ALA A 271 14.33 18.84 18.05
C ALA A 271 14.89 18.52 19.45
N TYR A 272 15.09 17.23 19.77
CA TYR A 272 15.65 16.76 21.03
C TYR A 272 17.06 17.32 21.28
N LEU A 273 17.96 17.22 20.29
CA LEU A 273 19.34 17.71 20.39
C LEU A 273 19.43 19.23 20.57
N HIS A 274 18.45 19.97 20.06
CA HIS A 274 18.38 21.43 20.18
C HIS A 274 17.50 21.92 21.34
N GLY A 275 16.92 21.01 22.15
CA GLY A 275 15.98 21.36 23.22
C GLY A 275 14.73 22.09 22.74
N ARG A 276 14.27 21.79 21.51
CA ARG A 276 13.07 22.35 20.88
C ARG A 276 11.90 21.37 20.99
N GLU A 277 10.68 21.89 20.89
CA GLU A 277 9.52 21.04 20.65
C GLU A 277 9.58 20.45 19.23
N VAL A 278 9.06 19.23 19.07
CA VAL A 278 9.03 18.59 17.75
C VAL A 278 7.99 19.31 16.89
N ALA A 279 8.47 20.07 15.91
CA ALA A 279 7.64 20.67 14.87
C ALA A 279 7.52 19.67 13.73
N PHE A 280 6.36 19.02 13.64
CA PHE A 280 6.00 18.22 12.47
C PHE A 280 5.42 19.12 11.39
N ASP A 281 5.64 18.74 10.14
CA ASP A 281 4.83 19.24 9.02
C ASP A 281 3.35 18.95 9.34
N PRO A 282 2.43 19.93 9.24
CA PRO A 282 0.99 19.71 9.41
C PRO A 282 0.46 18.51 8.59
N VAL A 283 1.09 18.22 7.45
CA VAL A 283 0.74 17.08 6.58
C VAL A 283 1.00 15.71 7.22
N GLU A 284 1.96 15.58 8.14
CA GLU A 284 2.16 14.32 8.90
C GLU A 284 1.14 14.15 10.03
N ARG A 285 0.62 15.26 10.57
CA ARG A 285 -0.49 15.26 11.53
C ARG A 285 -1.84 15.11 10.87
N ASP A 286 -1.93 15.18 9.54
CA ASP A 286 -3.18 14.98 8.84
C ASP A 286 -3.52 13.50 8.80
N ILE A 287 -4.15 13.07 9.89
CA ILE A 287 -4.79 11.77 10.12
C ILE A 287 -5.90 11.51 9.07
N ASN A 288 -6.14 12.44 8.14
CA ASN A 288 -7.04 12.31 7.00
C ASN A 288 -6.40 11.77 5.72
N ARG A 289 -5.24 11.09 5.79
CA ARG A 289 -5.00 10.02 4.81
C ARG A 289 -5.94 8.87 5.11
N ALA A 290 -7.22 9.02 4.75
CA ALA A 290 -8.04 7.85 4.51
C ALA A 290 -7.23 6.97 3.56
N ILE A 291 -6.83 5.79 4.03
CA ILE A 291 -6.27 4.78 3.14
C ILE A 291 -7.38 4.50 2.15
N VAL A 292 -7.25 5.05 0.95
CA VAL A 292 -8.23 4.87 -0.11
C VAL A 292 -8.19 3.38 -0.45
N THR A 293 -9.18 2.64 0.04
CA THR A 293 -9.30 1.22 -0.21
C THR A 293 -9.71 0.99 -1.66
N GLN A 294 -9.54 -0.22 -2.15
CA GLN A 294 -10.04 -0.59 -3.48
C GLN A 294 -11.56 -0.34 -3.58
N GLU A 295 -12.31 -0.57 -2.50
CA GLU A 295 -13.73 -0.25 -2.42
C GLU A 295 -13.99 1.25 -2.55
N ASP A 296 -13.19 2.10 -1.89
CA ASP A 296 -13.27 3.56 -2.03
C ASP A 296 -13.00 4.01 -3.47
N ILE A 297 -11.98 3.43 -4.14
CA ILE A 297 -11.68 3.70 -5.55
C ILE A 297 -12.87 3.30 -6.44
N GLU A 298 -13.45 2.12 -6.23
CA GLU A 298 -14.60 1.65 -6.99
C GLU A 298 -15.83 2.53 -6.78
N LEU A 299 -16.02 3.04 -5.58
CA LEU A 299 -17.11 3.93 -5.22
C LEU A 299 -16.91 5.31 -5.86
N MET A 300 -15.69 5.84 -5.85
CA MET A 300 -15.32 7.07 -6.58
C MET A 300 -15.54 6.93 -8.09
N LYS A 301 -15.16 5.78 -8.68
CA LYS A 301 -15.38 5.50 -10.12
C LYS A 301 -16.85 5.52 -10.51
N ARG A 302 -17.78 5.15 -9.61
CA ARG A 302 -19.23 5.17 -9.89
C ARG A 302 -19.82 6.58 -9.84
N ASN A 303 -19.21 7.48 -9.08
CA ASN A 303 -19.71 8.82 -8.84
C ASN A 303 -19.15 9.87 -9.81
N VAL A 304 -18.19 9.50 -10.66
CA VAL A 304 -17.64 10.40 -11.69
C VAL A 304 -18.04 9.88 -13.07
N VAL A 305 -19.04 10.52 -13.68
CA VAL A 305 -19.35 10.32 -15.10
C VAL A 305 -18.28 11.04 -15.91
N LEU A 306 -17.23 10.32 -16.31
CA LEU A 306 -16.16 10.84 -17.18
C LEU A 306 -16.64 10.92 -18.64
N SER A 307 -17.77 11.59 -18.91
CA SER A 307 -18.23 11.81 -20.28
C SER A 307 -17.19 12.66 -21.02
N GLY A 308 -16.72 12.16 -22.18
CA GLY A 308 -15.73 12.85 -23.00
C GLY A 308 -14.26 12.62 -22.63
N ILE A 309 -13.94 11.74 -21.66
CA ILE A 309 -12.56 11.26 -21.48
C ILE A 309 -12.36 9.99 -22.29
N GLU A 310 -11.38 10.00 -23.19
CA GLU A 310 -10.94 8.78 -23.87
C GLU A 310 -10.37 7.82 -22.83
N THR A 311 -11.06 6.69 -22.62
CA THR A 311 -10.56 5.62 -21.80
C THR A 311 -9.54 4.82 -22.59
N ALA A 312 -8.37 4.60 -21.99
CA ALA A 312 -7.35 3.70 -22.51
C ALA A 312 -7.02 2.67 -21.44
N GLU A 313 -6.81 1.43 -21.85
CA GLU A 313 -6.29 0.39 -20.96
C GLU A 313 -4.88 0.74 -20.51
N ARG A 314 -4.57 0.44 -19.23
CA ARG A 314 -3.22 0.59 -18.69
C ARG A 314 -2.27 -0.28 -19.51
N LYS A 315 -1.18 0.29 -20.00
CA LYS A 315 -0.13 -0.49 -20.66
C LYS A 315 0.55 -1.42 -19.66
N GLU A 316 0.80 -2.66 -20.06
CA GLU A 316 1.57 -3.61 -19.25
C GLU A 316 3.06 -3.23 -19.28
N ILE A 317 3.72 -3.39 -18.13
CA ILE A 317 5.17 -3.18 -18.03
C ILE A 317 5.86 -4.34 -18.75
N SER A 318 6.80 -4.01 -19.64
CA SER A 318 7.58 -5.02 -20.34
C SER A 318 8.51 -5.75 -19.38
N SER A 319 8.71 -7.05 -19.60
CA SER A 319 9.57 -7.89 -18.77
C SER A 319 10.49 -8.79 -19.61
N ILE A 320 11.56 -9.30 -19.00
CA ILE A 320 12.38 -10.37 -19.60
C ILE A 320 11.54 -11.65 -19.78
N SER A 321 11.96 -12.52 -20.72
CA SER A 321 11.22 -13.77 -20.99
C SER A 321 11.29 -14.73 -19.80
N ILE A 322 10.35 -15.67 -19.70
CA ILE A 322 10.32 -16.65 -18.60
C ILE A 322 11.63 -17.45 -18.54
N GLU A 323 12.18 -17.83 -19.70
CA GLU A 323 13.46 -18.53 -19.80
C GLU A 323 14.60 -17.70 -19.21
N GLU A 324 14.64 -16.39 -19.50
CA GLU A 324 15.62 -15.48 -18.90
C GLU A 324 15.38 -15.30 -17.38
N ARG A 325 14.11 -15.23 -16.95
CA ARG A 325 13.74 -15.10 -15.52
C ARG A 325 14.28 -16.25 -14.70
N ILE A 326 14.21 -17.50 -15.17
CA ILE A 326 14.62 -18.68 -14.41
C ILE A 326 16.11 -19.03 -14.50
N GLU A 327 16.88 -18.34 -15.34
CA GLU A 327 18.33 -18.56 -15.48
C GLU A 327 19.18 -17.41 -14.91
N THR A 328 18.59 -16.22 -14.79
CA THR A 328 19.32 -14.99 -14.42
C THR A 328 18.76 -14.34 -13.16
N PHE A 329 19.54 -13.41 -12.63
CA PHE A 329 19.15 -12.53 -11.52
C PHE A 329 19.01 -11.07 -12.01
N ASP A 330 18.82 -10.90 -13.32
CA ASP A 330 18.60 -9.61 -13.97
C ASP A 330 17.21 -9.08 -13.61
N GLU A 331 17.06 -7.75 -13.65
CA GLU A 331 15.80 -7.09 -13.32
C GLU A 331 14.68 -7.58 -14.23
N VAL A 332 13.59 -8.09 -13.63
CA VAL A 332 12.50 -8.71 -14.39
C VAL A 332 11.72 -7.67 -15.17
N GLU A 333 11.38 -6.57 -14.51
CA GLU A 333 10.60 -5.47 -15.09
C GLU A 333 11.54 -4.47 -15.75
N LYS A 334 11.40 -4.26 -17.06
CA LYS A 334 12.24 -3.31 -17.83
C LYS A 334 11.69 -1.88 -17.81
N GLY A 335 10.55 -1.67 -17.14
CA GLY A 335 9.80 -0.42 -17.23
C GLY A 335 9.16 -0.20 -18.60
N TYR A 336 8.84 1.06 -18.89
CA TYR A 336 8.32 1.51 -20.17
C TYR A 336 9.42 2.13 -21.03
N ASP A 337 9.33 1.92 -22.34
CA ASP A 337 10.07 2.76 -23.31
C ASP A 337 9.55 4.20 -23.29
N ASP A 338 10.34 5.16 -23.78
CA ASP A 338 10.01 6.59 -23.77
C ASP A 338 8.63 6.91 -24.34
N ARG A 339 8.21 6.20 -25.40
CA ARG A 339 6.92 6.43 -26.05
C ARG A 339 5.80 5.92 -25.16
N THR A 340 5.91 4.69 -24.66
CA THR A 340 4.92 4.07 -23.77
C THR A 340 4.81 4.85 -22.46
N ALA A 341 5.93 5.31 -21.90
CA ALA A 341 5.95 6.16 -20.71
C ALA A 341 5.20 7.48 -20.95
N MET A 342 5.40 8.10 -22.12
CA MET A 342 4.71 9.34 -22.50
C MET A 342 3.21 9.10 -22.75
N GLU A 343 2.82 7.97 -23.32
CA GLU A 343 1.43 7.56 -23.50
C GLU A 343 0.73 7.34 -22.15
N GLU A 344 1.36 6.62 -21.22
CA GLU A 344 0.85 6.42 -19.86
C GLU A 344 0.81 7.74 -19.07
N ALA A 345 1.79 8.61 -19.23
CA ALA A 345 1.78 9.95 -18.61
C ALA A 345 0.66 10.84 -19.16
N LYS A 346 0.28 10.70 -20.44
CA LYS A 346 -0.88 11.37 -21.04
C LYS A 346 -2.22 10.76 -20.63
N ARG A 347 -2.23 9.44 -20.36
CA ARG A 347 -3.38 8.74 -19.76
C ARG A 347 -3.60 9.18 -18.32
N CYS A 348 -2.58 9.69 -17.64
CA CYS A 348 -2.70 10.24 -16.30
C CYS A 348 -3.83 11.27 -16.28
N LEU A 349 -4.87 10.96 -15.52
CA LEU A 349 -5.89 11.92 -15.13
C LEU A 349 -5.13 13.05 -14.43
N SER A 350 -4.87 14.14 -15.16
CA SER A 350 -4.49 15.44 -14.58
C SER A 350 -5.40 15.60 -13.36
N CYS A 351 -4.84 15.56 -12.15
CA CYS A 351 -5.59 15.51 -10.90
C CYS A 351 -6.59 16.68 -10.85
N ARG A 352 -7.80 16.46 -11.35
CA ARG A 352 -8.88 17.43 -11.35
C ARG A 352 -9.71 17.12 -10.13
N GLU A 353 -9.13 17.51 -8.99
CA GLU A 353 -9.68 17.93 -7.70
C GLU A 353 -8.58 17.78 -6.63
N CYS A 354 -8.65 18.58 -5.57
CA CYS A 354 -7.71 18.56 -4.46
C CYS A 354 -7.61 17.14 -3.87
N LEU A 355 -6.42 16.52 -3.92
CA LEU A 355 -6.19 15.17 -3.38
C LEU A 355 -5.79 15.19 -1.88
N GLY A 356 -5.96 16.32 -1.19
CA GLY A 356 -5.61 16.45 0.23
C GLY A 356 -4.10 16.31 0.53
N CYS A 357 -3.23 16.51 -0.46
CA CYS A 357 -1.78 16.31 -0.28
C CYS A 357 -1.06 17.44 0.45
N GLY A 358 -1.74 18.55 0.76
CA GLY A 358 -1.18 19.69 1.50
C GLY A 358 -0.17 20.57 0.74
N ILE A 359 0.30 20.16 -0.43
CA ILE A 359 1.34 20.86 -1.21
C ILE A 359 0.92 22.30 -1.54
N CYS A 360 -0.37 22.52 -1.83
CA CYS A 360 -0.89 23.85 -2.15
C CYS A 360 -0.79 24.83 -0.97
N GLY A 361 -0.89 24.36 0.28
CA GLY A 361 -0.70 25.20 1.47
C GLY A 361 0.76 25.63 1.64
N ASN A 362 1.71 24.74 1.33
CA ASN A 362 3.14 25.00 1.44
C ASN A 362 3.66 26.00 0.39
N GLU A 363 3.12 25.96 -0.82
CA GLU A 363 3.49 26.88 -1.91
C GLU A 363 2.72 28.22 -1.84
N CYS A 364 1.68 28.32 -1.00
CA CYS A 364 0.86 29.52 -0.91
C CYS A 364 1.56 30.61 -0.08
N VAL A 365 2.31 31.47 -0.76
CA VAL A 365 2.99 32.63 -0.17
C VAL A 365 2.06 33.60 0.57
N GLN A 366 0.75 33.53 0.29
CA GLN A 366 -0.28 34.37 0.90
C GLN A 366 -1.04 33.70 2.06
N SER A 367 -0.72 32.45 2.39
CA SER A 367 -1.44 31.65 3.41
C SER A 367 -2.96 31.69 3.22
N ALA A 368 -3.42 31.68 1.96
CA ALA A 368 -4.83 31.82 1.60
C ALA A 368 -5.64 30.52 1.80
N ILE A 369 -4.98 29.44 2.22
CA ILE A 369 -5.60 28.14 2.46
C ILE A 369 -5.61 27.91 3.97
N ASP A 370 -6.81 27.99 4.55
CA ASP A 370 -7.08 27.66 5.95
C ASP A 370 -7.80 26.32 6.00
N TYR A 371 -7.07 25.27 6.39
CA TYR A 371 -7.60 23.90 6.48
C TYR A 371 -8.52 23.70 7.70
N ASP A 372 -8.51 24.65 8.64
CA ASP A 372 -9.33 24.63 9.85
C ASP A 372 -10.59 25.51 9.71
N ALA A 373 -10.84 26.07 8.52
CA ALA A 373 -11.98 26.93 8.26
C ALA A 373 -13.31 26.17 8.43
N THR A 374 -14.05 26.51 9.50
CA THR A 374 -15.40 26.00 9.74
C THR A 374 -16.46 26.96 9.21
N GLU A 375 -17.58 26.43 8.71
CA GLU A 375 -18.74 27.23 8.30
C GLU A 375 -19.14 28.24 9.39
N THR A 376 -19.34 29.49 8.99
CA THR A 376 -19.80 30.55 9.89
C THR A 376 -21.13 31.10 9.39
N GLU A 377 -22.18 30.96 10.21
CA GLU A 377 -23.47 31.59 9.93
C GLU A 377 -23.43 33.08 10.29
N ILE A 378 -23.97 33.92 9.40
CA ILE A 378 -24.08 35.36 9.62
C ILE A 378 -25.56 35.74 9.56
N GLU A 379 -26.08 36.30 10.65
CA GLU A 379 -27.46 36.75 10.73
C GLU A 379 -27.58 38.19 10.20
N VAL A 380 -28.29 38.37 9.08
CA VAL A 380 -28.49 39.69 8.46
C VAL A 380 -29.93 40.15 8.66
N LYS A 381 -30.11 41.29 9.35
CA LYS A 381 -31.43 41.90 9.57
C LYS A 381 -31.80 42.83 8.42
N ALA A 382 -32.67 42.36 7.53
CA ALA A 382 -33.23 43.14 6.43
C ALA A 382 -34.64 43.67 6.77
N LYS A 383 -35.01 44.82 6.18
CA LYS A 383 -36.33 45.45 6.37
C LYS A 383 -37.44 44.84 5.51
N GLU A 384 -37.07 44.25 4.38
CA GLU A 384 -37.98 43.54 3.47
C GLU A 384 -37.16 42.47 2.74
N VAL A 385 -37.80 41.33 2.45
CA VAL A 385 -37.22 40.22 1.68
C VAL A 385 -38.22 39.90 0.57
N VAL A 386 -37.78 40.03 -0.69
CA VAL A 386 -38.59 39.78 -1.89
C VAL A 386 -38.23 38.41 -2.44
N ILE A 387 -39.23 37.58 -2.76
CA ILE A 387 -39.08 36.22 -3.30
C ILE A 387 -40.06 36.04 -4.46
N ASP A 388 -39.57 35.63 -5.63
CA ASP A 388 -40.33 35.34 -6.86
C ASP A 388 -40.10 33.86 -7.27
N PRO A 389 -41.13 33.06 -7.66
CA PRO A 389 -41.01 31.61 -7.73
C PRO A 389 -40.90 31.10 -9.17
N GLU A 390 -39.68 30.95 -9.72
CA GLU A 390 -39.35 30.02 -10.82
C GLU A 390 -37.83 29.95 -11.04
N ILE A 391 -37.30 28.77 -11.42
CA ILE A 391 -35.88 28.38 -11.30
C ILE A 391 -35.09 28.74 -12.58
N TYR A 392 -33.89 29.33 -12.43
CA TYR A 392 -32.98 29.69 -13.54
C TYR A 392 -31.58 29.08 -13.34
N PHE A 393 -30.95 28.58 -14.41
CA PHE A 393 -29.53 28.19 -14.44
C PHE A 393 -28.76 29.00 -15.49
N THR A 394 -27.59 29.53 -15.13
CA THR A 394 -26.65 30.14 -16.07
C THR A 394 -25.49 29.18 -16.34
N VAL A 395 -25.48 28.56 -17.52
CA VAL A 395 -24.34 27.77 -17.99
C VAL A 395 -23.37 28.71 -18.69
N ASP A 396 -22.31 29.11 -17.99
CA ASP A 396 -21.21 29.84 -18.63
C ASP A 396 -20.28 28.83 -19.32
N LYS A 397 -19.56 29.24 -20.37
CA LYS A 397 -18.74 28.34 -21.23
C LYS A 397 -17.65 27.53 -20.49
N HIS A 398 -17.46 27.74 -19.20
CA HIS A 398 -16.37 27.19 -18.40
C HIS A 398 -16.83 26.61 -17.04
N SER A 399 -18.14 26.53 -16.76
CA SER A 399 -18.66 25.96 -15.51
C SER A 399 -18.93 24.47 -15.70
N PHE A 400 -17.98 23.62 -15.31
CA PHE A 400 -18.24 22.19 -15.15
C PHE A 400 -19.01 21.97 -13.84
N THR A 401 -20.35 21.88 -13.90
CA THR A 401 -21.12 21.25 -12.83
C THR A 401 -21.08 19.73 -13.04
N PRO A 402 -20.86 18.90 -12.01
CA PRO A 402 -20.70 17.43 -12.17
C PRO A 402 -21.95 16.70 -12.69
N PHE A 403 -23.09 17.40 -12.73
CA PHE A 403 -24.34 16.89 -13.28
C PHE A 403 -24.82 17.86 -14.36
N GLU A 404 -25.18 17.33 -15.52
CA GLU A 404 -25.95 18.09 -16.52
C GLU A 404 -27.37 18.29 -15.97
N VAL A 405 -28.02 19.41 -16.31
CA VAL A 405 -29.29 19.82 -15.70
C VAL A 405 -30.40 18.77 -15.93
N GLU A 406 -30.33 18.06 -17.05
CA GLU A 406 -31.26 16.98 -17.43
C GLU A 406 -31.18 15.80 -16.46
N ASP A 407 -29.96 15.38 -16.10
CA ASP A 407 -29.73 14.24 -15.21
C ASP A 407 -30.27 14.55 -13.79
N MET A 408 -30.10 15.79 -13.33
CA MET A 408 -30.62 16.23 -12.04
C MET A 408 -32.16 16.26 -11.99
N LEU A 409 -32.81 16.61 -13.10
CA LEU A 409 -34.28 16.58 -13.24
C LEU A 409 -34.81 15.15 -13.36
N GLU A 410 -34.09 14.26 -14.05
CA GLU A 410 -34.46 12.86 -14.20
C GLU A 410 -34.39 12.12 -12.87
N LEU A 411 -33.29 12.31 -12.12
CA LEU A 411 -33.04 11.76 -10.79
C LEU A 411 -33.87 12.39 -9.68
N GLY A 412 -34.66 13.44 -9.97
CA GLY A 412 -35.53 14.11 -8.99
C GLY A 412 -34.74 14.90 -7.93
N LEU A 413 -33.51 15.29 -8.25
CA LEU A 413 -32.63 16.08 -7.40
C LEU A 413 -32.98 17.57 -7.48
N ILE A 414 -33.62 17.99 -8.57
CA ILE A 414 -34.22 19.31 -8.72
C ILE A 414 -35.74 19.14 -8.76
N MET A 415 -36.40 19.66 -7.74
CA MET A 415 -37.85 19.77 -7.68
C MET A 415 -38.24 21.20 -7.33
N ASN A 416 -39.43 21.59 -7.77
CA ASN A 416 -40.07 22.79 -7.25
C ASN A 416 -40.25 22.65 -5.74
N TRP A 417 -40.38 23.77 -5.04
CA TRP A 417 -40.55 23.82 -3.58
C TRP A 417 -41.77 23.02 -3.08
N ASP A 418 -42.75 22.77 -3.95
CA ASP A 418 -43.94 21.95 -3.69
C ASP A 418 -43.71 20.43 -3.90
N GLY A 419 -42.47 20.04 -4.21
CA GLY A 419 -42.05 18.65 -4.41
C GLY A 419 -42.43 18.06 -5.78
N ARG A 420 -42.82 18.88 -6.76
CA ARG A 420 -43.12 18.42 -8.12
C ARG A 420 -41.94 18.68 -9.07
N LYS A 421 -41.87 17.90 -10.15
CA LYS A 421 -40.89 18.12 -11.21
C LYS A 421 -41.19 19.46 -11.92
N PRO A 422 -40.15 20.26 -12.24
CA PRO A 422 -40.30 21.48 -13.02
C PRO A 422 -40.91 21.19 -14.41
N THR A 423 -41.76 22.10 -14.90
CA THR A 423 -42.41 21.99 -16.23
C THR A 423 -41.88 23.01 -17.25
N HIS A 424 -41.10 23.99 -16.78
CA HIS A 424 -40.45 25.03 -17.58
C HIS A 424 -39.02 25.22 -17.08
N VAL A 425 -38.07 25.36 -18.01
CA VAL A 425 -36.64 25.57 -17.71
C VAL A 425 -36.09 26.61 -18.69
N ALA A 426 -35.54 27.71 -18.17
CA ALA A 426 -34.91 28.74 -19.01
C ALA A 426 -33.42 28.40 -19.25
N VAL A 427 -33.00 28.41 -20.51
CA VAL A 427 -31.61 28.12 -20.92
C VAL A 427 -31.09 29.32 -21.70
N LYS A 428 -30.07 30.01 -21.16
CA LYS A 428 -29.58 31.27 -21.74
C LYS A 428 -29.02 31.04 -23.15
N ASN A 429 -29.41 31.90 -24.09
CA ASN A 429 -29.11 31.77 -25.51
C ASN A 429 -27.61 31.68 -25.82
N GLY A 430 -27.15 30.45 -26.08
CA GLY A 430 -25.83 30.14 -26.65
C GLY A 430 -26.00 29.36 -27.94
N SER A 431 -25.39 29.80 -29.04
CA SER A 431 -25.45 29.13 -30.35
C SER A 431 -24.58 27.87 -30.47
N THR A 432 -24.23 27.25 -29.33
CA THR A 432 -23.39 26.05 -29.32
C THR A 432 -24.24 24.80 -29.53
N ARG A 433 -23.65 23.78 -30.16
CA ARG A 433 -24.29 22.48 -30.38
C ARG A 433 -24.80 21.86 -29.07
N TYR A 434 -24.07 22.09 -27.98
CA TYR A 434 -24.42 21.65 -26.63
C TYR A 434 -25.77 22.23 -26.15
N ILE A 435 -25.97 23.54 -26.28
CA ILE A 435 -27.23 24.20 -25.86
C ILE A 435 -28.42 23.72 -26.70
N GLN A 436 -28.20 23.45 -27.99
CA GLN A 436 -29.23 22.89 -28.88
C GLN A 436 -29.59 21.44 -28.51
N ASP A 437 -28.61 20.63 -28.11
CA ASP A 437 -28.84 19.25 -27.68
C ASP A 437 -29.59 19.19 -26.33
N ILE A 438 -29.29 20.12 -25.41
CA ILE A 438 -30.00 20.33 -24.14
C ILE A 438 -31.47 20.72 -24.37
N GLN A 439 -31.72 21.75 -25.17
CA GLN A 439 -33.08 22.23 -25.45
C GLN A 439 -33.96 21.12 -26.04
N LYS A 440 -33.41 20.34 -26.97
CA LYS A 440 -34.09 19.20 -27.57
C LYS A 440 -34.44 18.10 -26.55
N ARG A 441 -33.52 17.79 -25.63
CA ARG A 441 -33.77 16.79 -24.57
C ARG A 441 -34.84 17.24 -23.58
N LEU A 442 -34.85 18.52 -23.21
CA LEU A 442 -35.89 19.07 -22.34
C LEU A 442 -37.27 19.02 -23.01
N GLU A 443 -37.34 19.31 -24.31
CA GLU A 443 -38.57 19.15 -25.10
C GLU A 443 -39.06 17.70 -25.16
N ASP A 444 -38.14 16.74 -25.37
CA ASP A 444 -38.45 15.29 -25.34
C ASP A 444 -38.99 14.83 -23.97
N MET A 445 -38.61 15.52 -22.89
CA MET A 445 -39.13 15.31 -21.52
C MET A 445 -40.45 16.05 -21.23
N GLY A 446 -40.99 16.79 -22.20
CA GLY A 446 -42.22 17.57 -22.07
C GLY A 446 -42.06 18.89 -21.30
N ILE A 447 -40.82 19.39 -21.19
CA ILE A 447 -40.47 20.64 -20.52
C ILE A 447 -40.27 21.73 -21.58
N THR A 448 -40.90 22.89 -21.41
CA THR A 448 -40.83 23.96 -22.42
C THR A 448 -39.61 24.87 -22.16
N PRO A 449 -38.69 25.03 -23.12
CA PRO A 449 -37.58 25.99 -23.01
C PRO A 449 -38.08 27.44 -23.15
N SER A 450 -37.60 28.37 -22.33
CA SER A 450 -37.90 29.82 -22.43
C SER A 450 -36.64 30.64 -22.73
N ASP A 451 -36.82 31.74 -23.48
CA ASP A 451 -35.77 32.65 -24.00
C ASP A 451 -35.55 33.93 -23.15
N ASP A 452 -36.24 34.09 -22.02
CA ASP A 452 -36.22 35.35 -21.25
C ASP A 452 -34.89 35.58 -20.46
N GLU A 453 -34.38 36.82 -20.48
CA GLU A 453 -33.23 37.28 -19.69
C GLU A 453 -33.65 37.65 -18.26
N ALA A 454 -33.03 37.06 -17.23
CA ALA A 454 -33.23 37.45 -15.84
C ALA A 454 -31.90 37.56 -15.05
N ASP A 455 -31.80 38.64 -14.27
CA ASP A 455 -30.69 38.96 -13.37
C ASP A 455 -30.98 38.44 -11.93
N MET A 456 -30.49 37.24 -11.61
CA MET A 456 -30.30 36.61 -10.27
C MET A 456 -31.50 36.00 -9.48
N VAL A 457 -31.21 34.94 -8.68
CA VAL A 457 -32.02 33.68 -8.47
C VAL A 457 -32.08 33.21 -6.98
N MET A 458 -33.09 32.42 -6.56
CA MET A 458 -32.99 31.02 -6.00
C MET A 458 -34.21 30.51 -5.18
N ASN A 459 -34.74 29.32 -5.54
CA ASN A 459 -35.28 28.32 -4.59
C ASN A 459 -35.32 26.91 -5.23
N CYS A 460 -34.37 26.04 -4.86
CA CYS A 460 -34.38 24.60 -5.17
C CYS A 460 -34.04 23.83 -3.89
N SER A 461 -34.74 22.74 -3.59
CA SER A 461 -34.32 21.80 -2.56
C SER A 461 -33.55 20.64 -3.19
N PHE A 462 -32.29 20.49 -2.77
CA PHE A 462 -31.47 19.33 -3.12
C PHE A 462 -31.75 18.22 -2.11
N ASN A 463 -32.28 17.09 -2.55
CA ASN A 463 -32.37 15.91 -1.71
C ASN A 463 -31.03 15.17 -1.69
N GLU A 464 -30.46 14.97 -0.49
CA GLU A 464 -29.22 14.23 -0.30
C GLU A 464 -29.37 12.76 -0.77
N CYS A 465 -28.46 12.33 -1.63
CA CYS A 465 -28.32 10.94 -2.05
C CYS A 465 -27.93 10.03 -0.86
N GLU A 466 -28.38 8.77 -0.89
CA GLU A 466 -28.13 7.72 0.12
C GLU A 466 -26.63 7.54 0.43
N TYR A 467 -25.75 7.88 -0.51
CA TYR A 467 -24.31 7.94 -0.36
C TYR A 467 -23.86 8.92 0.75
N TYR A 468 -24.43 10.14 0.77
CA TYR A 468 -24.11 11.17 1.76
C TYR A 468 -24.66 10.81 3.15
N GLN A 469 -25.83 10.15 3.21
CA GLN A 469 -26.39 9.67 4.47
C GLN A 469 -25.53 8.57 5.12
N LYS A 470 -24.88 7.71 4.31
CA LYS A 470 -23.96 6.67 4.81
C LYS A 470 -22.64 7.24 5.32
N LEU A 471 -22.06 8.21 4.62
CA LEU A 471 -20.86 8.93 5.06
C LEU A 471 -21.06 9.61 6.42
N ARG A 472 -22.22 10.26 6.63
CA ARG A 472 -22.53 10.95 7.89
C ARG A 472 -22.72 10.02 9.09
N LYS A 473 -23.09 8.75 8.86
CA LYS A 473 -23.25 7.74 9.91
C LYS A 473 -21.91 7.19 10.40
N HIS A 474 -20.87 7.31 9.59
CA HIS A 474 -19.49 6.96 9.96
C HIS A 474 -18.73 8.13 10.61
N MET A 475 -19.21 9.36 10.47
CA MET A 475 -18.63 10.57 11.07
C MET A 475 -19.35 11.05 12.36
N ARG A 476 -20.11 10.19 13.03
CA ARG A 476 -20.78 10.50 14.31
C ARG A 476 -20.24 9.68 15.47
#